data_AF-A0A2E5LTZ4-F1
#
_entry.id   AF-A0A2E5LTZ4-F1
#
_cell.length_a   1.000
_cell.length_b   1.000
_cell.length_c   1.000
_cell.angle_alpha   90.00
_cell.angle_beta   90.00
_cell.angle_gamma   90.00
#
_symmetry.space_group_name_H-M   'P 1'
#
loop_
_entity.id
_entity.type
_entity.pdbx_description
1 polymer ?
#
loop_
_entity_poly.entity_id
_entity_poly.type
_entity_poly.pdbx_seq_one_letter_code
_entity_poly.pdbx_strand_id
1 'polypeptide(L)'
;MSKSRRSLPEINAGSMADIAFLLLIFFLVTTTMDVDTGIKRKLPPLPDEENVPTQVDFHKNNILIFDCSPNSDKILVETGADVAGNGKPFATNELKNEIITFLTNFGRNPDLSESPEKAVLSIRVHKKTQYETYIEIQDQISIAYKELRNNEAQKKFNKKYENINKEQQDVVKKAFPMRVSESIKE
;
A
#
# COMPACT_ATOMS: atom_id res chain seq x y z
N MET A 1 17.05 17.82 -82.02
CA MET A 1 17.77 18.23 -80.78
C MET A 1 16.91 17.82 -79.58
N SER A 2 17.43 16.92 -78.73
CA SER A 2 16.72 16.41 -77.55
C SER A 2 16.78 17.42 -76.40
N LYS A 3 15.63 17.67 -75.77
CA LYS A 3 15.44 18.63 -74.68
C LYS A 3 15.85 17.97 -73.35
N SER A 4 16.87 18.51 -72.69
CA SER A 4 17.35 18.02 -71.39
C SER A 4 16.25 18.15 -70.31
N ARG A 5 16.01 17.08 -69.54
CA ARG A 5 15.07 17.07 -68.41
C ARG A 5 15.66 17.85 -67.24
N ARG A 6 14.89 18.81 -66.73
CA ARG A 6 15.19 19.57 -65.50
C ARG A 6 15.09 18.61 -64.31
N SER A 7 16.18 18.40 -63.58
CA SER A 7 16.19 17.61 -62.34
C SER A 7 15.32 18.29 -61.28
N LEU A 8 14.55 17.49 -60.54
CA LEU A 8 13.75 17.95 -59.41
C LEU A 8 14.69 18.41 -58.28
N PRO A 9 14.35 19.47 -57.52
CA PRO A 9 15.16 19.90 -56.39
C PRO A 9 15.22 18.80 -55.33
N GLU A 10 16.43 18.40 -54.95
CA GLU A 10 16.66 17.42 -53.91
C GLU A 10 16.25 18.00 -52.54
N ILE A 11 15.36 17.30 -51.85
CA ILE A 11 14.98 17.67 -50.47
C ILE A 11 16.18 17.42 -49.57
N ASN A 12 16.51 18.39 -48.72
CA ASN A 12 17.63 18.28 -47.78
C ASN A 12 17.30 17.24 -46.69
N ALA A 13 17.60 15.98 -46.98
CA ALA A 13 17.38 14.86 -46.08
C ALA A 13 18.24 14.93 -44.81
N GLY A 14 19.35 15.69 -44.83
CA GLY A 14 20.21 15.89 -43.67
C GLY A 14 19.50 16.65 -42.55
N SER A 15 18.91 17.80 -42.88
CA SER A 15 18.16 18.61 -41.90
C SER A 15 16.88 17.92 -41.40
N MET A 16 16.23 17.12 -42.26
CA MET A 16 15.04 16.35 -41.87
C MET A 16 15.39 15.21 -40.92
N ALA A 17 16.51 14.51 -41.14
CA ALA A 17 16.98 13.43 -40.29
C ALA A 17 17.38 13.93 -38.89
N ASP A 18 18.02 15.09 -38.80
CA ASP A 18 18.45 15.67 -37.52
C ASP A 18 17.26 16.05 -36.63
N ILE A 19 16.24 16.71 -37.19
CA ILE A 19 15.02 17.05 -36.45
C ILE A 19 14.28 15.79 -36.00
N ALA A 20 14.17 14.77 -36.85
CA ALA A 20 13.54 13.51 -36.49
C ALA A 20 14.31 12.78 -35.37
N PHE A 21 15.64 12.81 -35.40
CA PHE A 21 16.50 12.19 -34.39
C PHE A 21 16.41 12.89 -33.04
N LEU A 22 16.41 14.23 -33.02
CA LEU A 22 16.21 15.01 -31.80
C LEU A 22 14.83 14.78 -31.18
N LEU A 23 13.78 14.68 -32.01
CA LEU A 23 12.44 14.35 -31.51
C LEU A 23 12.37 12.93 -30.94
N LEU A 24 13.05 11.97 -31.55
CA LEU A 24 13.10 10.59 -31.06
C LEU A 24 13.83 10.53 -29.71
N ILE A 25 14.98 11.20 -29.56
CA ILE A 25 15.67 11.29 -28.26
C ILE A 25 14.81 12.01 -27.24
N PHE A 26 14.16 13.12 -27.61
CA PHE A 26 13.26 13.84 -26.72
C PHE A 26 12.12 12.95 -26.21
N PHE A 27 11.46 12.20 -27.10
CA PHE A 27 10.45 11.24 -26.68
C PHE A 27 11.05 10.10 -25.85
N LEU A 28 12.21 9.55 -26.21
CA LEU A 28 12.85 8.49 -25.45
C LEU A 28 13.22 8.92 -24.02
N VAL A 29 13.74 10.14 -23.86
CA VAL A 29 14.16 10.70 -22.56
C VAL A 29 12.98 11.16 -21.72
N THR A 30 11.94 11.73 -22.33
CA THR A 30 10.75 12.20 -21.57
C THR A 30 9.74 11.08 -21.29
N THR A 31 9.80 9.96 -22.02
CA THR A 31 8.93 8.79 -21.77
C THR A 31 9.50 7.79 -20.78
N THR A 32 10.78 7.90 -20.39
CA THR A 32 11.27 7.21 -19.20
C THR A 32 10.68 7.89 -17.97
N MET A 33 9.47 7.50 -17.61
CA MET A 33 8.94 7.69 -16.26
C MET A 33 9.80 6.85 -15.32
N ASP A 34 10.81 7.48 -14.74
CA ASP A 34 11.64 6.85 -13.71
C ASP A 34 10.81 6.79 -12.41
N VAL A 35 10.14 5.66 -12.20
CA VAL A 35 9.38 5.39 -10.97
C VAL A 35 10.12 4.30 -10.21
N ASP A 36 11.23 4.69 -9.59
CA ASP A 36 12.04 3.82 -8.73
C ASP A 36 11.31 3.34 -7.46
N THR A 37 10.13 3.92 -7.17
CA THR A 37 9.33 3.58 -6.00
C THR A 37 7.99 2.98 -6.42
N GLY A 38 7.82 1.68 -6.13
CA GLY A 38 6.59 0.94 -6.40
C GLY A 38 6.18 0.10 -5.21
N ILE A 39 4.90 0.16 -4.84
CA ILE A 39 4.33 -0.71 -3.81
C ILE A 39 4.20 -2.11 -4.42
N LYS A 40 5.08 -3.04 -4.04
CA LYS A 40 4.98 -4.45 -4.42
C LYS A 40 3.85 -5.15 -3.66
N ARG A 41 2.60 -4.77 -3.91
CA ARG A 41 1.42 -5.50 -3.42
C ARG A 41 0.56 -5.93 -4.59
N LYS A 42 0.10 -7.18 -4.51
CA LYS A 42 -1.00 -7.63 -5.36
C LYS A 42 -2.27 -7.03 -4.80
N LEU A 43 -3.07 -6.42 -5.67
CA LEU A 43 -4.45 -6.09 -5.30
C LEU A 43 -5.17 -7.38 -4.85
N PRO A 44 -6.08 -7.28 -3.88
CA PRO A 44 -6.98 -8.38 -3.57
C PRO A 44 -7.68 -8.83 -4.86
N PRO A 45 -7.96 -10.13 -5.04
CA PRO A 45 -8.81 -10.57 -6.13
C PRO A 45 -10.16 -9.86 -6.04
N LEU A 46 -10.75 -9.55 -7.19
CA LEU A 46 -12.13 -9.09 -7.24
C LEU A 46 -13.00 -10.15 -6.54
N PRO A 47 -13.93 -9.75 -5.66
CA PRO A 47 -14.84 -10.71 -5.04
C PRO A 47 -15.64 -11.41 -6.13
N ASP A 48 -15.69 -12.74 -6.10
CA ASP A 48 -16.56 -13.52 -6.99
C ASP A 48 -18.02 -13.13 -6.70
N GLU A 49 -18.86 -12.97 -7.73
CA GLU A 49 -20.27 -12.54 -7.58
C GLU A 49 -21.10 -13.49 -6.69
N GLU A 50 -20.64 -14.74 -6.50
CA GLU A 50 -21.26 -15.74 -5.61
C GLU A 50 -20.71 -15.71 -4.18
N ASN A 51 -19.54 -15.11 -3.96
CA ASN A 51 -18.99 -14.76 -2.66
C ASN A 51 -19.16 -13.26 -2.44
N VAL A 52 -20.41 -12.77 -2.49
CA VAL A 52 -20.76 -11.60 -1.68
C VAL A 52 -20.23 -11.94 -0.28
N PRO A 53 -19.27 -11.19 0.30
CA PRO A 53 -18.92 -11.43 1.67
C PRO A 53 -20.24 -11.29 2.42
N THR A 54 -20.81 -12.43 2.85
CA THR A 54 -21.86 -12.48 3.88
C THR A 54 -21.44 -11.39 4.80
N GLN A 55 -22.23 -10.31 4.95
CA GLN A 55 -21.83 -9.13 5.73
C GLN A 55 -21.24 -9.68 7.00
N VAL A 56 -19.90 -9.76 7.03
CA VAL A 56 -19.23 -10.28 8.20
C VAL A 56 -19.45 -9.08 9.05
N ASP A 57 -20.35 -9.21 10.02
CA ASP A 57 -20.55 -8.21 11.05
C ASP A 57 -19.19 -8.07 11.73
N PHE A 58 -18.33 -7.28 11.10
CA PHE A 58 -17.10 -6.82 11.67
C PHE A 58 -17.61 -5.96 12.81
N HIS A 59 -17.55 -6.52 14.02
CA HIS A 59 -17.71 -5.72 15.21
C HIS A 59 -16.86 -4.48 15.01
N LYS A 60 -17.48 -3.30 15.11
CA LYS A 60 -16.86 -2.00 14.84
C LYS A 60 -15.50 -1.86 15.56
N ASN A 61 -15.37 -2.54 16.69
CA ASN A 61 -14.22 -2.65 17.58
C ASN A 61 -13.01 -3.39 16.96
N ASN A 62 -13.22 -4.15 15.88
CA ASN A 62 -12.19 -4.89 15.15
C ASN A 62 -11.59 -4.09 13.97
N ILE A 63 -12.02 -2.84 13.77
CA ILE A 63 -11.51 -1.96 12.70
C ILE A 63 -10.61 -0.89 13.32
N LEU A 64 -9.37 -0.80 12.86
CA LEU A 64 -8.47 0.31 13.21
C LEU A 64 -8.34 1.23 12.01
N ILE A 65 -8.76 2.48 12.15
CA ILE A 65 -8.81 3.49 11.10
C ILE A 65 -7.62 4.44 11.28
N PHE A 66 -6.81 4.59 10.23
CA PHE A 66 -5.77 5.61 10.14
C PHE A 66 -6.30 6.75 9.28
N ASP A 67 -6.65 7.89 9.89
CA ASP A 67 -7.10 9.09 9.16
C ASP A 67 -5.92 10.04 8.95
N CYS A 68 -5.59 10.27 7.68
CA CYS A 68 -4.46 11.09 7.25
C CYS A 68 -4.97 12.40 6.66
N SER A 69 -5.05 13.44 7.50
CA SER A 69 -5.49 14.77 7.10
C SER A 69 -4.39 15.54 6.35
N PRO A 70 -4.73 16.39 5.37
CA PRO A 70 -3.74 17.26 4.75
C PRO A 70 -3.28 18.34 5.75
N ASN A 71 -1.97 18.56 5.82
CA ASN A 71 -1.30 19.55 6.66
C ASN A 71 -1.18 19.22 8.17
N SER A 72 -1.34 17.95 8.56
CA SER A 72 -0.97 17.50 9.91
C SER A 72 0.12 16.44 9.84
N ASP A 73 1.25 16.67 10.51
CA ASP A 73 2.32 15.67 10.73
C ASP A 73 1.90 14.52 11.66
N LYS A 74 0.63 14.48 12.06
CA LYS A 74 0.08 13.50 13.00
C LYS A 74 -1.02 12.73 12.30
N ILE A 75 -1.00 11.42 12.49
CA ILE A 75 -1.97 10.47 11.95
C ILE A 75 -2.97 10.19 13.06
N LEU A 76 -4.25 10.41 12.76
CA LEU A 76 -5.31 10.14 13.73
C LEU A 76 -5.63 8.65 13.66
N VAL A 77 -5.50 7.96 14.80
CA VAL A 77 -5.88 6.56 14.90
C VAL A 77 -7.19 6.46 15.67
N GLU A 78 -8.19 5.88 15.02
CA GLU A 78 -9.54 5.66 15.54
C GLU A 78 -9.86 4.18 15.53
N THR A 79 -10.53 3.68 16.56
CA THR A 79 -11.19 2.36 16.45
C THR A 79 -12.55 2.57 15.80
N GLY A 80 -13.06 1.63 15.00
CA GLY A 80 -14.38 1.76 14.39
C GLY A 80 -15.54 1.87 15.40
N ALA A 81 -15.28 1.52 16.67
CA ALA A 81 -16.18 1.72 17.80
C ALA A 81 -16.23 3.18 18.30
N ASP A 82 -15.20 3.97 18.01
CA ASP A 82 -15.09 5.37 18.42
C ASP A 82 -15.97 6.27 17.54
N VAL A 83 -16.42 7.38 18.12
CA VAL A 83 -17.10 8.43 17.36
C VAL A 83 -16.11 9.02 16.36
N ALA A 84 -16.48 9.02 15.07
CA ALA A 84 -15.66 9.59 14.00
C ALA A 84 -15.21 11.01 14.34
N GLY A 85 -13.89 11.25 14.40
CA GLY A 85 -13.28 12.53 14.76
C GLY A 85 -12.65 12.58 16.16
N ASN A 86 -12.76 11.54 16.98
CA ASN A 86 -12.07 11.43 18.29
C ASN A 86 -10.76 10.63 18.24
N GLY A 87 -10.15 10.52 17.05
CA GLY A 87 -8.86 9.83 16.90
C GLY A 87 -7.77 10.42 17.76
N LYS A 88 -6.97 9.54 18.36
CA LYS A 88 -5.77 9.94 19.09
C LYS A 88 -4.69 10.31 18.05
N PRO A 89 -4.03 11.46 18.18
CA PRO A 89 -2.95 11.83 17.27
C PRO A 89 -1.69 11.03 17.61
N PHE A 90 -1.23 10.22 16.66
CA PHE A 90 0.00 9.45 16.76
C PHE A 90 1.04 9.97 15.77
N ALA A 91 2.31 9.88 16.17
CA ALA A 91 3.42 10.00 15.23
C ALA A 91 3.60 8.70 14.44
N THR A 92 4.12 8.79 13.22
CA THR A 92 4.33 7.63 12.34
C THR A 92 5.11 6.50 13.02
N ASN A 93 6.12 6.84 13.83
CA ASN A 93 6.96 5.87 14.56
C ASN A 93 6.21 5.10 15.66
N GLU A 94 5.13 5.66 16.19
CA GLU A 94 4.37 5.06 17.30
C GLU A 94 3.25 4.14 16.81
N LEU A 95 2.83 4.28 15.54
CA LEU A 95 1.79 3.46 14.92
C LEU A 95 2.05 1.97 15.04
N LYS A 96 3.32 1.57 14.94
CA LYS A 96 3.75 0.18 15.09
C LYS A 96 3.30 -0.41 16.43
N ASN A 97 3.53 0.29 17.53
CA ASN A 97 3.23 -0.21 18.87
C ASN A 97 1.71 -0.29 19.07
N GLU A 98 0.96 0.66 18.52
CA GLU A 98 -0.50 0.64 18.57
C GLU A 98 -1.07 -0.52 17.75
N ILE A 99 -0.56 -0.77 16.55
CA ILE A 99 -0.97 -1.91 15.71
C ILE A 99 -0.69 -3.24 16.42
N ILE A 100 0.49 -3.38 17.04
CA ILE A 100 0.84 -4.58 17.81
C ILE A 100 -0.11 -4.76 18.99
N THR A 101 -0.39 -3.68 19.74
CA THR A 101 -1.30 -3.71 20.89
C THR A 101 -2.72 -4.06 20.46
N PHE A 102 -3.18 -3.49 19.35
CA PHE A 102 -4.49 -3.77 18.75
C PHE A 102 -4.62 -5.23 18.31
N LEU A 103 -3.60 -5.78 17.64
CA LEU A 103 -3.61 -7.15 17.13
C LEU A 103 -3.38 -8.21 18.23
N THR A 104 -2.71 -7.86 19.33
CA THR A 104 -2.44 -8.77 20.46
C THR A 104 -3.45 -8.65 21.60
N ASN A 105 -4.52 -7.88 21.42
CA ASN A 105 -5.53 -7.68 22.45
C ASN A 105 -6.32 -8.96 22.77
N PHE A 106 -6.43 -9.94 21.86
CA PHE A 106 -7.12 -11.24 22.08
C PHE A 106 -8.45 -11.12 22.86
N GLY A 107 -9.23 -10.06 22.62
CA GLY A 107 -10.50 -9.82 23.31
C GLY A 107 -10.41 -9.51 24.81
N ARG A 108 -9.24 -9.09 25.33
CA ARG A 108 -9.08 -8.66 26.72
C ARG A 108 -9.74 -7.31 27.02
N ASN A 109 -9.82 -6.44 26.03
CA ASN A 109 -10.44 -5.13 26.17
C ASN A 109 -11.65 -5.02 25.20
N PRO A 110 -12.84 -4.60 25.65
CA PRO A 110 -14.03 -4.48 24.80
C PRO A 110 -13.85 -3.50 23.63
N ASP A 111 -13.00 -2.50 23.78
CA ASP A 111 -12.79 -1.43 22.79
C ASP A 111 -11.71 -1.76 21.74
N LEU A 112 -11.09 -2.93 21.81
CA LEU A 112 -9.97 -3.32 20.94
C LEU A 112 -10.26 -4.69 20.29
N SER A 113 -9.51 -5.06 19.24
CA SER A 113 -9.81 -6.25 18.43
C SER A 113 -9.92 -7.55 19.24
N GLU A 114 -10.97 -8.33 18.96
CA GLU A 114 -11.24 -9.64 19.57
C GLU A 114 -10.21 -10.70 19.18
N SER A 115 -9.69 -10.64 17.96
CA SER A 115 -8.72 -11.59 17.45
C SER A 115 -7.92 -11.00 16.28
N PRO A 116 -6.60 -11.28 16.18
CA PRO A 116 -5.80 -10.88 15.02
C PRO A 116 -6.35 -11.43 13.70
N GLU A 117 -7.13 -12.51 13.71
CA GLU A 117 -7.78 -13.06 12.51
C GLU A 117 -8.99 -12.25 12.02
N LYS A 118 -9.62 -11.45 12.90
CA LYS A 118 -10.79 -10.61 12.57
C LYS A 118 -10.45 -9.13 12.44
N ALA A 119 -9.26 -8.73 12.85
CA ALA A 119 -8.78 -7.36 12.76
C ALA A 119 -8.72 -6.88 11.31
N VAL A 120 -9.22 -5.67 11.06
CA VAL A 120 -9.13 -4.98 9.77
C VAL A 120 -8.47 -3.63 9.98
N LEU A 121 -7.40 -3.37 9.22
CA LEU A 121 -6.73 -2.07 9.21
C LEU A 121 -7.30 -1.23 8.06
N SER A 122 -7.99 -0.14 8.34
CA SER A 122 -8.55 0.77 7.36
C SER A 122 -7.68 2.01 7.24
N ILE A 123 -7.09 2.26 6.09
CA ILE A 123 -6.34 3.51 5.83
C ILE A 123 -7.30 4.46 5.12
N ARG A 124 -7.49 5.65 5.69
CA ARG A 124 -8.29 6.73 5.12
C ARG A 124 -7.36 7.89 4.76
N VAL A 125 -7.20 8.12 3.47
CA VAL A 125 -6.29 9.15 2.95
C VAL A 125 -7.11 10.26 2.32
N HIS A 126 -6.74 11.52 2.60
CA HIS A 126 -7.27 12.66 1.87
C HIS A 126 -6.51 12.89 0.56
N LYS A 127 -7.18 13.37 -0.49
CA LYS A 127 -6.56 13.64 -1.81
C LYS A 127 -5.35 14.58 -1.78
N LYS A 128 -5.23 15.41 -0.74
CA LYS A 128 -4.14 16.38 -0.56
C LYS A 128 -3.01 15.88 0.35
N THR A 129 -3.08 14.64 0.83
CA THR A 129 -2.04 14.05 1.68
C THR A 129 -0.80 13.70 0.86
N GLN A 130 0.38 13.91 1.44
CA GLN A 130 1.64 13.57 0.77
C GLN A 130 1.75 12.05 0.57
N TYR A 131 2.23 11.64 -0.60
CA TYR A 131 2.43 10.22 -0.92
C TYR A 131 3.42 9.55 0.04
N GLU A 132 4.45 10.29 0.47
CA GLU A 132 5.44 9.82 1.45
C GLU A 132 4.77 9.35 2.75
N THR A 133 3.87 10.15 3.33
CA THR A 133 3.12 9.79 4.55
C THR A 133 2.32 8.49 4.38
N TYR A 134 1.73 8.28 3.21
CA TYR A 134 1.01 7.04 2.91
C TYR A 134 1.96 5.83 2.88
N ILE A 135 3.13 5.96 2.25
CA ILE A 135 4.15 4.90 2.22
C ILE A 135 4.66 4.60 3.61
N GLU A 136 4.95 5.61 4.42
CA GLU A 136 5.41 5.40 5.78
C GLU A 136 4.40 4.60 6.61
N ILE A 137 3.11 4.89 6.52
CA ILE A 137 2.05 4.12 7.20
C ILE A 137 2.08 2.66 6.75
N GLN A 138 2.18 2.42 5.44
CA GLN A 138 2.25 1.08 4.88
C GLN A 138 3.48 0.31 5.37
N ASP A 139 4.62 0.99 5.52
CA ASP A 139 5.85 0.42 6.06
C ASP A 139 5.71 0.08 7.54
N GLN A 140 5.11 0.96 8.34
CA GLN A 140 4.87 0.69 9.77
C GLN A 140 3.93 -0.50 9.97
N ILE A 141 2.88 -0.62 9.17
CA ILE A 141 2.01 -1.80 9.15
C ILE A 141 2.82 -3.05 8.81
N SER A 142 3.64 -2.98 7.77
CA SER A 142 4.46 -4.12 7.32
C SER A 142 5.47 -4.56 8.39
N ILE A 143 6.10 -3.62 9.08
CA ILE A 143 7.02 -3.85 10.19
C ILE A 143 6.28 -4.51 11.37
N ALA A 144 5.12 -3.99 11.74
CA ALA A 144 4.30 -4.55 12.83
C ALA A 144 3.92 -6.02 12.55
N TYR A 145 3.44 -6.34 11.34
CA TYR A 145 3.16 -7.73 10.97
C TYR A 145 4.41 -8.60 10.93
N LYS A 146 5.54 -8.08 10.46
CA LYS A 146 6.81 -8.83 10.45
C LYS A 146 7.21 -9.23 11.87
N GLU A 147 7.09 -8.31 12.83
CA GLU A 147 7.41 -8.58 14.23
C GLU A 147 6.45 -9.58 14.86
N LEU A 148 5.13 -9.42 14.67
CA LEU A 148 4.12 -10.37 15.16
C LEU A 148 4.37 -11.78 14.63
N ARG A 149 4.60 -11.91 13.32
CA ARG A 149 4.90 -13.20 12.68
C ARG A 149 6.20 -13.79 13.18
N ASN A 150 7.23 -12.97 13.43
CA ASN A 150 8.50 -13.44 13.96
C ASN A 150 8.38 -13.92 15.41
N ASN A 151 7.62 -13.23 16.24
CA ASN A 151 7.35 -13.62 17.62
C ASN A 151 6.60 -14.95 17.69
N GLU A 152 5.61 -15.16 16.81
CA GLU A 152 4.88 -16.43 16.74
C GLU A 152 5.71 -17.59 16.16
N ALA A 153 6.52 -17.30 15.15
CA ALA A 153 7.50 -18.22 14.61
C ALA A 153 8.49 -18.69 15.70
N GLN A 154 8.96 -17.76 16.53
CA GLN A 154 9.86 -18.07 17.63
C GLN A 154 9.16 -18.91 18.71
N LYS A 155 7.92 -18.58 19.09
CA LYS A 155 7.15 -19.37 20.07
C LYS A 155 6.87 -20.80 19.61
N LYS A 156 6.47 -20.99 18.34
CA LYS A 156 6.06 -22.31 17.83
C LYS A 156 7.22 -23.17 17.32
N PHE A 157 8.23 -22.55 16.72
CA PHE A 157 9.29 -23.25 15.99
C PHE A 157 10.71 -22.93 16.47
N ASN A 158 10.87 -22.04 17.48
CA ASN A 158 12.18 -21.57 17.98
C ASN A 158 13.11 -21.06 16.88
N LYS A 159 12.56 -20.58 15.76
CA LYS A 159 13.28 -20.07 14.60
C LYS A 159 12.72 -18.72 14.18
N LYS A 160 13.56 -17.88 13.58
CA LYS A 160 13.13 -16.63 12.95
C LYS A 160 12.24 -16.94 11.75
N TYR A 161 11.25 -16.08 11.48
CA TYR A 161 10.31 -16.25 10.36
C TYR A 161 10.99 -16.45 9.00
N GLU A 162 12.14 -15.80 8.79
CA GLU A 162 12.95 -15.90 7.57
C GLU A 162 13.61 -17.28 7.39
N ASN A 163 13.83 -18.01 8.47
CA ASN A 163 14.53 -19.31 8.49
C ASN A 163 13.57 -20.52 8.54
N ILE A 164 12.28 -20.27 8.30
CA ILE A 164 11.20 -21.25 8.42
C ILE A 164 10.75 -21.71 7.03
N ASN A 165 10.31 -22.97 6.91
CA ASN A 165 9.85 -23.54 5.64
C ASN A 165 8.55 -22.87 5.14
N LYS A 166 8.29 -22.90 3.83
CA LYS A 166 7.09 -22.28 3.22
C LYS A 166 5.78 -22.71 3.89
N GLU A 167 5.63 -24.00 4.22
CA GLU A 167 4.43 -24.53 4.90
C GLU A 167 4.23 -23.93 6.30
N GLN A 168 5.32 -23.82 7.07
CA GLN A 168 5.29 -23.23 8.41
C GLN A 168 5.07 -21.70 8.34
N GLN A 169 5.61 -21.03 7.31
CA GLN A 169 5.30 -19.63 7.03
C GLN A 169 3.81 -19.44 6.74
N ASP A 170 3.19 -20.34 5.99
CA ASP A 170 1.76 -20.25 5.68
C ASP A 170 0.88 -20.48 6.92
N VAL A 171 1.29 -21.33 7.87
CA VAL A 171 0.62 -21.46 9.18
C VAL A 171 0.68 -20.13 9.94
N VAL A 172 1.83 -19.46 9.96
CA VAL A 172 2.00 -18.17 10.64
C VAL A 172 1.21 -17.06 9.92
N LYS A 173 1.17 -17.06 8.59
CA LYS A 173 0.34 -16.13 7.80
C LYS A 173 -1.15 -16.35 8.02
N LYS A 174 -1.59 -17.61 8.20
CA LYS A 174 -2.99 -17.93 8.52
C LYS A 174 -3.38 -17.44 9.91
N ALA A 175 -2.48 -17.54 10.90
CA ALA A 175 -2.72 -17.04 12.26
C ALA A 175 -2.77 -15.50 12.32
N PHE A 176 -1.99 -14.82 11.47
CA PHE A 176 -1.96 -13.35 11.36
C PHE A 176 -2.22 -12.93 9.91
N PRO A 177 -3.47 -13.03 9.43
CA PRO A 177 -3.85 -12.60 8.10
C PRO A 177 -3.82 -11.08 8.06
N MET A 178 -3.09 -10.53 7.10
CA MET A 178 -3.02 -9.08 6.93
C MET A 178 -4.20 -8.61 6.09
N ARG A 179 -5.21 -8.03 6.75
CA ARG A 179 -6.37 -7.41 6.10
C ARG A 179 -6.24 -5.90 6.18
N VAL A 180 -5.95 -5.29 5.04
CA VAL A 180 -5.87 -3.84 4.90
C VAL A 180 -6.94 -3.40 3.91
N SER A 181 -7.79 -2.47 4.34
CA SER A 181 -8.75 -1.77 3.50
C SER A 181 -8.25 -0.36 3.26
N GLU A 182 -8.40 0.16 2.06
CA GLU A 182 -8.02 1.52 1.71
C GLU A 182 -9.25 2.29 1.27
N SER A 183 -9.36 3.53 1.73
CA SER A 183 -10.43 4.45 1.39
C SER A 183 -9.87 5.85 1.15
N ILE A 184 -10.33 6.50 0.08
CA ILE A 184 -9.95 7.88 -0.23
C ILE A 184 -11.12 8.77 0.16
N LYS A 185 -10.86 9.77 1.00
CA LYS A 185 -11.84 10.78 1.38
C LYS A 185 -11.75 11.96 0.40
N GLU A 186 -12.92 12.37 -0.10
CA GLU A 186 -13.03 13.49 -1.04
C GLU A 186 -12.64 14.84 -0.44
#